data_AF-A0A1F4N9J8-F1
#
_entry.id   AF-A0A1F4N9J8-F1
#
_cell.length_a   1.000
_cell.length_b   1.000
_cell.length_c   1.000
_cell.angle_alpha   90.00
_cell.angle_beta   90.00
_cell.angle_gamma   90.00
#
_symmetry.space_group_name_H-M   'P 1'
#
loop_
_entity.id
_entity.type
_entity.pdbx_description
1 polymer ?
#
loop_
_entity_poly.entity_id
_entity_poly.type
_entity_poly.pdbx_seq_one_letter_code
_entity_poly.pdbx_strand_id
1 'polypeptide(L)'
;MPTVVMYTDGACKGNPGRGGWGVWMVSGAHEREMWGGEALTTNNRMELTAVIEALKVLKRRCKVVIYTDSEYVRKGITEWIGGWKRRGWKTADNKPVKNDDLWRTLETMAAQHDVDWRWVRGHAGDPGNERADGLANRGAAEVR
;
A
#
# COMPACT_ATOMS: atom_id res chain seq x y z
N MET A 1 0.11 -10.06 21.22
CA MET A 1 0.56 -9.75 19.83
C MET A 1 0.77 -8.24 19.74
N PRO A 2 1.91 -7.76 19.22
CA PRO A 2 2.15 -6.31 19.08
C PRO A 2 1.13 -5.68 18.14
N THR A 3 0.75 -4.44 18.43
CA THR A 3 -0.10 -3.62 17.55
C THR A 3 0.78 -2.60 16.83
N VAL A 4 0.63 -2.51 15.51
CA VAL A 4 1.33 -1.55 14.66
C VAL A 4 0.30 -0.77 13.87
N VAL A 5 0.38 0.56 13.91
CA VAL A 5 -0.42 1.44 13.06
C VAL A 5 0.47 1.88 11.90
N MET A 6 -0.06 1.81 10.69
CA MET A 6 0.65 2.14 9.46
C MET A 6 -0.19 3.09 8.63
N TYR A 7 0.42 4.13 8.10
CA TYR A 7 -0.12 5.03 7.10
C TYR A 7 0.69 4.85 5.83
N THR A 8 0.00 4.67 4.71
CA THR A 8 0.63 4.31 3.44
C THR A 8 0.04 5.13 2.31
N ASP A 9 0.91 5.66 1.45
CA ASP A 9 0.50 6.44 0.28
C ASP A 9 1.43 6.19 -0.91
N GLY A 10 0.94 6.45 -2.12
CA GLY A 10 1.64 6.36 -3.38
C GLY A 10 1.36 7.56 -4.28
N ALA A 11 2.41 8.14 -4.83
CA ALA A 11 2.35 9.29 -5.71
C ALA A 11 3.02 8.99 -7.06
N CYS A 12 2.51 9.56 -8.15
CA CYS A 12 3.11 9.41 -9.48
C CYS A 12 3.01 10.70 -10.30
N LYS A 13 4.16 11.20 -10.78
CA LYS A 13 4.27 12.35 -11.69
C LYS A 13 4.17 11.87 -13.14
N GLY A 14 2.97 11.97 -13.69
CA GLY A 14 2.58 11.30 -14.94
C GLY A 14 2.15 9.85 -14.66
N ASN A 15 1.13 9.34 -15.36
CA ASN A 15 0.57 8.01 -15.09
C ASN A 15 0.39 7.20 -16.39
N PRO A 16 1.44 6.48 -16.86
CA PRO A 16 2.67 6.15 -16.16
C PRO A 16 3.72 7.28 -16.12
N GLY A 17 4.63 7.22 -15.15
CA GLY A 17 5.68 8.23 -14.96
C GLY A 17 6.56 7.92 -13.74
N ARG A 18 7.32 8.92 -13.28
CA ARG A 18 8.14 8.78 -12.05
C ARG A 18 7.22 8.72 -10.85
N GLY A 19 7.29 7.65 -10.08
CA GLY A 19 6.45 7.45 -8.90
C GLY A 19 7.24 7.11 -7.66
N GLY A 20 6.60 7.31 -6.52
CA GLY A 20 7.15 7.00 -5.22
C GLY A 20 6.08 6.52 -4.26
N TRP A 21 6.51 5.76 -3.27
CA TRP A 21 5.68 5.22 -2.21
C TRP A 21 6.22 5.68 -0.86
N GLY A 22 5.32 5.85 0.11
CA GLY A 22 5.63 6.36 1.44
C GLY A 22 4.91 5.59 2.52
N VAL A 23 5.59 5.35 3.63
CA VAL A 23 5.06 4.66 4.81
C VAL A 23 5.50 5.36 6.06
N TRP A 24 4.54 5.72 6.92
CA TRP A 24 4.81 6.07 8.31
C TRP A 24 4.15 5.03 9.21
N MET A 25 4.86 4.50 10.19
CA MET A 25 4.33 3.50 11.10
C MET A 25 4.74 3.72 12.54
N VAL A 26 3.86 3.34 13.45
CA VAL A 26 3.99 3.54 14.89
C VAL A 26 3.67 2.25 15.65
N SER A 27 4.50 1.92 16.64
CA SER A 27 4.33 0.78 17.54
C SER A 27 4.74 1.18 18.96
N GLY A 28 3.77 1.47 19.81
CA GLY A 28 4.03 2.04 21.14
C GLY A 28 4.73 3.40 21.04
N ALA A 29 5.91 3.52 21.63
CA ALA A 29 6.72 4.74 21.59
C ALA A 29 7.66 4.83 20.36
N HIS A 30 7.69 3.80 19.51
CA HIS A 30 8.57 3.75 18.36
C HIS A 30 7.82 4.18 17.10
N GLU A 31 8.43 5.07 16.33
CA GLU A 31 7.99 5.41 14.97
C GLU A 31 9.06 5.04 13.94
N ARG A 32 8.61 4.83 12.71
CA ARG A 32 9.47 4.57 11.57
C ARG A 32 8.87 5.16 10.29
N GLU A 33 9.72 5.76 9.49
CA GLU A 33 9.40 6.22 8.13
C GLU A 33 10.13 5.35 7.11
N MET A 34 9.49 5.11 5.98
CA MET A 34 10.08 4.42 4.83
C MET A 34 9.55 5.06 3.54
N TRP A 35 10.39 5.12 2.53
CA TRP A 35 10.02 5.62 1.21
C TRP A 35 10.89 4.97 0.14
N GLY A 36 10.44 5.05 -1.10
CA GLY A 36 11.18 4.63 -2.28
C GLY A 36 10.46 5.07 -3.55
N GLY A 37 11.03 4.79 -4.71
CA GLY A 37 10.40 5.17 -5.98
C GLY A 37 10.94 4.42 -7.20
N GLU A 38 10.21 4.57 -8.30
CA GLU A 38 10.47 3.94 -9.59
C GLU A 38 10.37 4.98 -10.72
N ALA A 39 11.25 4.89 -11.72
CA ALA A 39 11.34 5.87 -12.80
C ALA A 39 10.15 5.82 -13.77
N LEU A 40 9.56 4.64 -13.93
CA LEU A 40 8.42 4.41 -14.80
C LEU A 40 7.46 3.44 -14.13
N THR A 41 6.44 3.99 -13.48
CA THR A 41 5.43 3.24 -12.73
C THR A 41 4.08 3.95 -12.82
N THR A 42 3.10 3.54 -12.01
CA THR A 42 1.77 4.16 -11.95
C THR A 42 1.38 4.44 -10.49
N ASN A 43 0.40 5.31 -10.27
CA ASN A 43 -0.09 5.62 -8.91
C ASN A 43 -0.49 4.34 -8.16
N ASN A 44 -1.34 3.53 -8.78
CA ASN A 44 -1.85 2.29 -8.20
C ASN A 44 -0.73 1.28 -7.86
N ARG A 45 0.37 1.25 -8.62
CA ARG A 45 1.52 0.41 -8.27
C ARG A 45 2.23 0.93 -7.04
N MET A 46 2.42 2.25 -6.93
CA MET A 46 3.05 2.86 -5.75
C MET A 46 2.19 2.71 -4.49
N GLU A 47 0.88 2.88 -4.59
CA GLU A 47 -0.05 2.63 -3.48
C GLU A 47 0.05 1.18 -2.98
N LEU A 48 0.09 0.20 -3.89
CA LEU A 48 0.27 -1.21 -3.54
C LEU A 48 1.64 -1.48 -2.93
N THR A 49 2.70 -0.93 -3.53
CA THR A 49 4.08 -1.09 -3.04
C THR A 49 4.24 -0.53 -1.63
N ALA A 50 3.65 0.62 -1.32
CA ALA A 50 3.68 1.21 0.03
C ALA A 50 3.21 0.20 1.09
N VAL A 51 2.05 -0.42 0.85
CA VAL A 51 1.47 -1.40 1.78
C VAL A 51 2.31 -2.68 1.86
N ILE A 52 2.82 -3.16 0.73
CA ILE A 52 3.68 -4.34 0.68
C ILE A 52 4.95 -4.12 1.50
N GLU A 53 5.64 -3.00 1.30
CA GLU A 53 6.87 -2.66 2.04
C GLU A 53 6.59 -2.42 3.54
N ALA A 54 5.43 -1.83 3.86
CA ALA A 54 4.97 -1.67 5.24
C ALA A 54 4.80 -3.03 5.95
N LEU A 55 4.25 -4.04 5.27
CA LEU A 55 4.06 -5.37 5.85
C LEU A 55 5.36 -6.19 5.90
N LYS A 56 6.20 -6.12 4.86
CA LYS A 56 7.47 -6.86 4.76
C LYS A 56 8.43 -6.60 5.92
N VAL A 57 8.38 -5.41 6.52
CA VAL A 57 9.30 -5.03 7.61
C VAL A 57 8.96 -5.72 8.93
N LEU A 58 7.74 -6.27 9.06
CA LEU A 58 7.30 -6.95 10.26
C LEU A 58 7.92 -8.34 10.36
N LYS A 59 8.78 -8.55 11.37
CA LYS A 59 9.51 -9.80 11.57
C LYS A 59 8.71 -10.91 12.28
N ARG A 60 7.47 -10.62 12.69
CA ARG A 60 6.60 -11.53 13.43
C ARG A 60 5.14 -11.14 13.22
N ARG A 61 4.23 -12.08 13.52
CA ARG A 61 2.78 -11.85 13.46
C ARG A 61 2.37 -10.68 14.38
N CYS A 62 1.57 -9.76 13.84
CA CYS A 62 1.16 -8.50 14.49
C CYS A 62 -0.33 -8.24 14.24
N LYS A 63 -0.95 -7.42 15.11
CA LYS A 63 -2.19 -6.71 14.80
C LYS A 63 -1.79 -5.44 14.05
N VAL A 64 -2.27 -5.27 12.83
CA VAL A 64 -1.86 -4.15 11.98
C VAL A 64 -3.11 -3.34 11.63
N VAL A 65 -3.07 -2.04 11.88
CA VAL A 65 -4.09 -1.11 11.37
C VAL A 65 -3.45 -0.35 10.22
N ILE A 66 -3.96 -0.51 9.01
CA ILE A 66 -3.44 0.16 7.82
C ILE A 66 -4.42 1.24 7.39
N TYR A 67 -3.95 2.47 7.47
CA TYR A 67 -4.61 3.65 6.92
C TYR A 67 -4.10 3.93 5.51
N THR A 68 -5.03 4.01 4.57
CA THR A 68 -4.74 4.41 3.18
C THR A 68 -5.93 5.19 2.62
N ASP A 69 -5.66 6.18 1.78
CA ASP A 69 -6.68 6.88 1.00
C ASP A 69 -6.95 6.25 -0.37
N SER A 70 -6.14 5.26 -0.75
CA SER A 70 -6.34 4.51 -1.99
C SER A 70 -7.61 3.67 -1.94
N GLU A 71 -8.62 4.10 -2.69
CA GLU A 71 -9.78 3.26 -2.97
C GLU A 71 -9.39 1.99 -3.73
N TYR A 72 -8.32 2.03 -4.54
CA TYR A 72 -7.86 0.89 -5.32
C TYR A 72 -7.33 -0.23 -4.42
N VAL A 73 -6.50 0.11 -3.43
CA VAL A 73 -6.01 -0.82 -2.41
C VAL A 73 -7.19 -1.31 -1.56
N ARG A 74 -8.01 -0.40 -1.03
CA ARG A 74 -9.16 -0.75 -0.17
C ARG A 74 -10.10 -1.73 -0.87
N LYS A 75 -10.66 -1.36 -2.02
CA LYS A 75 -11.63 -2.21 -2.75
C LYS A 75 -10.97 -3.50 -3.23
N GLY A 76 -9.70 -3.44 -3.65
CA GLY A 76 -9.01 -4.64 -4.12
C GLY A 76 -8.84 -5.69 -3.04
N ILE A 77 -8.44 -5.30 -1.82
CA ILE A 77 -8.27 -6.27 -0.72
C ILE A 77 -9.61 -6.70 -0.10
N THR A 78 -10.59 -5.80 0.03
CA THR A 78 -11.86 -6.12 0.71
C THR A 78 -12.91 -6.74 -0.20
N GLU A 79 -12.90 -6.45 -1.50
CA GLU A 79 -14.00 -6.82 -2.42
C GLU A 79 -13.51 -7.70 -3.59
N TRP A 80 -12.36 -7.39 -4.20
CA TRP A 80 -12.02 -8.00 -5.50
C TRP A 80 -11.15 -9.26 -5.40
N ILE A 81 -10.20 -9.30 -4.45
CA ILE A 81 -9.17 -10.35 -4.42
C ILE A 81 -9.74 -11.76 -4.27
N GLY A 82 -10.80 -11.93 -3.47
CA GLY A 82 -11.49 -13.22 -3.32
C GLY A 82 -12.15 -13.68 -4.62
N GLY A 83 -12.66 -12.75 -5.44
CA GLY A 83 -13.19 -13.04 -6.76
C GLY A 83 -12.10 -13.39 -7.77
N TRP A 84 -10.99 -12.67 -7.76
CA TRP A 84 -9.84 -12.94 -8.64
C TRP A 84 -9.20 -14.30 -8.36
N LYS A 85 -8.99 -14.65 -7.09
CA LYS A 85 -8.44 -15.96 -6.69
C LYS A 85 -9.29 -17.11 -7.21
N ARG A 86 -10.61 -17.04 -7.03
CA ARG A 86 -11.56 -18.07 -7.53
C ARG A 86 -11.54 -18.20 -9.06
N ARG A 87 -11.19 -17.13 -9.78
CA ARG A 87 -11.10 -17.09 -11.25
C ARG A 87 -9.66 -17.28 -11.77
N GLY A 88 -8.73 -17.73 -10.93
CA GLY A 88 -7.34 -17.94 -11.35
C GLY A 88 -6.62 -16.65 -11.76
N TRP A 89 -6.87 -15.55 -11.04
CA TRP A 89 -6.30 -14.22 -11.28
C TRP A 89 -6.72 -13.59 -12.61
N LYS A 90 -7.99 -13.77 -12.95
CA LYS A 90 -8.64 -13.15 -14.11
C LYS A 90 -9.82 -12.27 -13.71
N THR A 91 -10.07 -11.23 -14.50
CA THR A 91 -11.25 -10.37 -14.40
C THR A 91 -12.50 -11.08 -14.90
N ALA A 92 -13.68 -10.46 -14.74
CA ALA A 92 -14.94 -10.99 -15.27
C ALA A 92 -14.89 -11.21 -16.80
N ASP A 93 -14.13 -10.38 -17.51
CA ASP A 93 -13.92 -10.46 -18.95
C ASP A 93 -12.81 -11.45 -19.35
N ASN A 94 -12.40 -12.34 -18.44
CA ASN A 94 -11.35 -13.36 -18.65
C ASN A 94 -9.96 -12.78 -19.00
N LYS A 95 -9.71 -11.50 -18.72
CA LYS A 95 -8.40 -10.87 -18.89
C LYS A 95 -7.55 -11.02 -17.62
N PRO A 96 -6.21 -11.01 -17.72
CA PRO A 96 -5.35 -10.94 -16.55
C PRO A 96 -5.68 -9.74 -15.66
N VAL A 97 -5.66 -9.94 -14.34
CA VAL A 97 -5.81 -8.84 -13.38
C VAL A 97 -4.62 -7.90 -13.52
N LYS A 98 -4.88 -6.59 -13.55
CA LYS A 98 -3.80 -5.59 -13.55
C LYS A 98 -3.06 -5.61 -12.22
N ASN A 99 -1.73 -5.51 -12.26
CA ASN A 99 -0.85 -5.56 -11.09
C ASN A 99 -0.98 -6.86 -10.28
N ASP A 100 -1.27 -7.99 -10.94
CA ASP A 100 -1.43 -9.27 -10.26
C ASP A 100 -0.17 -9.71 -9.50
N ASP A 101 1.01 -9.35 -10.01
CA ASP A 101 2.31 -9.46 -9.35
C ASP A 101 2.30 -8.86 -7.94
N LEU A 102 1.86 -7.60 -7.82
CA LEU A 102 1.80 -6.89 -6.55
C LEU A 102 0.67 -7.40 -5.67
N TRP A 103 -0.51 -7.68 -6.23
CA TRP A 103 -1.65 -8.20 -5.46
C TRP A 103 -1.37 -9.56 -4.82
N ARG A 104 -0.71 -10.48 -5.53
CA ARG A 104 -0.30 -11.77 -4.98
C ARG A 104 0.69 -11.60 -3.83
N THR A 105 1.64 -10.68 -3.99
CA THR A 105 2.61 -10.35 -2.95
C THR A 105 1.91 -9.75 -1.72
N LEU A 106 1.03 -8.77 -1.93
CA LEU A 106 0.28 -8.12 -0.87
C LEU A 106 -0.56 -9.13 -0.07
N GLU A 107 -1.26 -10.03 -0.76
CA GLU A 107 -2.07 -11.06 -0.10
C GLU A 107 -1.22 -12.01 0.75
N THR A 108 -0.08 -12.45 0.21
CA THR A 108 0.86 -13.32 0.94
C THR A 108 1.42 -12.62 2.18
N MET A 109 1.71 -11.32 2.10
CA MET A 109 2.20 -10.54 3.24
C MET A 109 1.07 -10.30 4.26
N ALA A 110 -0.11 -9.88 3.80
CA ALA A 110 -1.25 -9.57 4.67
C ALA A 110 -1.73 -10.80 5.45
N ALA A 111 -1.72 -11.99 4.83
CA ALA A 111 -2.13 -13.25 5.48
C ALA A 111 -1.27 -13.64 6.70
N GLN A 112 -0.06 -13.08 6.83
CA GLN A 112 0.82 -13.33 7.98
C GLN A 112 0.43 -12.52 9.23
N HIS A 113 -0.49 -11.56 9.11
CA HIS A 113 -0.89 -10.63 10.16
C HIS A 113 -2.40 -10.63 10.37
N ASP A 114 -2.85 -9.99 11.45
CA ASP A 114 -4.26 -9.65 11.68
C ASP A 114 -4.44 -8.20 11.24
N VAL A 115 -4.89 -7.99 9.99
CA VAL A 115 -4.90 -6.69 9.33
C VAL A 115 -6.30 -6.07 9.36
N ASP A 116 -6.40 -4.90 9.97
CA ASP A 116 -7.57 -4.02 9.94
C ASP A 116 -7.33 -2.89 8.92
N TRP A 117 -8.15 -2.87 7.87
CA TRP A 117 -8.04 -1.92 6.77
C TRP A 117 -8.93 -0.71 7.04
N ARG A 118 -8.30 0.46 7.17
CA ARG A 118 -8.97 1.73 7.41
C ARG A 118 -8.78 2.64 6.22
N TRP A 119 -9.89 3.03 5.61
CA TRP A 119 -9.86 4.02 4.56
C TRP A 119 -10.05 5.41 5.14
N VAL A 120 -9.17 6.31 4.75
CA VAL A 120 -9.27 7.74 5.05
C VAL A 120 -9.53 8.49 3.77
N ARG A 121 -10.21 9.63 3.89
CA ARG A 121 -10.36 10.50 2.74
C ARG A 121 -9.04 11.24 2.52
N GLY A 122 -8.45 11.10 1.33
CA GLY A 122 -7.24 11.84 0.96
C GLY A 122 -7.42 13.35 1.13
N HIS A 123 -6.36 14.04 1.55
CA HIS A 123 -6.31 15.48 1.80
C HIS A 123 -7.34 16.03 2.82
N ALA A 124 -7.79 15.20 3.77
CA ALA A 124 -8.71 15.61 4.83
C ALA A 124 -8.03 16.07 6.13
N GLY A 125 -6.71 16.30 6.12
CA GLY A 125 -5.97 16.76 7.31
C GLY A 125 -5.62 15.65 8.31
N ASP A 126 -5.60 14.37 7.89
CA ASP A 126 -5.06 13.30 8.73
C ASP A 126 -3.52 13.40 8.75
N PRO A 127 -2.90 13.72 9.90
CA PRO A 127 -1.46 13.96 9.96
C PRO A 127 -0.62 12.74 9.55
N GLY A 128 -1.13 11.53 9.77
CA GLY A 128 -0.44 10.31 9.37
C GLY A 128 -0.47 10.10 7.86
N ASN A 129 -1.61 10.38 7.21
CA ASN A 129 -1.72 10.32 5.76
C ASN A 129 -0.88 11.41 5.09
N GLU A 130 -0.90 12.65 5.60
CA GLU A 130 -0.06 13.74 5.08
C GLU A 130 1.43 13.42 5.19
N ARG A 131 1.84 12.75 6.29
CA ARG A 131 3.22 12.29 6.44
C ARG A 131 3.56 11.20 5.41
N ALA A 132 2.65 10.26 5.16
CA ALA A 132 2.84 9.23 4.13
C ALA A 132 2.90 9.81 2.71
N ASP A 133 2.03 10.78 2.37
CA ASP A 133 2.04 11.51 1.09
C ASP A 133 3.38 12.24 0.88
N GLY A 134 3.85 12.95 1.91
CA GLY A 134 5.14 13.63 1.87
C GLY A 134 6.31 12.66 1.60
N LEU A 135 6.27 11.48 2.21
CA LEU A 135 7.25 10.41 1.98
C LEU A 135 7.15 9.82 0.57
N ALA A 136 5.94 9.65 0.03
CA ALA A 136 5.73 9.16 -1.34
C ALA A 136 6.28 10.15 -2.38
N ASN A 137 5.99 11.44 -2.20
CA ASN A 137 6.53 12.51 -3.05
C ASN A 137 8.05 12.62 -2.97
N ARG A 138 8.62 12.42 -1.77
CA ARG A 138 10.08 12.33 -1.59
C ARG A 138 10.64 11.15 -2.36
N GLY A 139 10.03 9.97 -2.24
CA GLY A 139 10.40 8.78 -2.99
C GLY A 139 10.44 9.03 -4.49
N ALA A 140 9.42 9.68 -5.05
CA ALA A 140 9.34 10.02 -6.47
C ALA A 140 10.42 11.03 -6.91
N ALA A 141 10.79 11.97 -6.04
CA ALA A 141 11.79 12.99 -6.33
C ALA A 141 13.23 12.44 -6.28
N GLU A 142 13.50 11.45 -5.44
CA GLU A 142 14.81 10.81 -5.31
C GLU A 142 15.12 9.84 -6.47
N VAL A 143 14.11 9.49 -7.29
CA VAL A 143 14.31 8.70 -8.51
C VAL A 143 15.08 9.50 -9.56
N ARG A 144 16.27 9.01 -9.90
CA ARG A 144 17.16 9.63 -10.90
C ARG A 144 16.78 9.21 -12.32
#